data_AF-A0AAD9WQX2-F1
#
_entry.id   AF-A0AAD9WQX2-F1
#
_cell.length_a   1.000
_cell.length_b   1.000
_cell.length_c   1.000
_cell.angle_alpha   90.00
_cell.angle_beta   90.00
_cell.angle_gamma   90.00
#
_symmetry.space_group_name_H-M   'P 1'
#
loop_
_entity.id
_entity.type
_entity.pdbx_description
1 polymer ?
#
loop_
_entity_poly.entity_id
_entity_poly.type
_entity_poly.pdbx_seq_one_letter_code
_entity_poly.pdbx_strand_id
1 'polypeptide(L)'
;MAWKEVLGVLPMGWLEIMHVLMDMELKPDEAEDVKGTLRHMTKNHFPSGNYPFSEGSESDQLVHWCHGAPGVTRTLVKAVQGFGDEEFSATSCGCRGGGMEKGSP
;
A
#
# COMPACT_ATOMS: atom_id res chain seq x y z
N MET A 1 14.27 4.97 -6.41
CA MET A 1 13.56 5.04 -7.73
C MET A 1 13.94 3.92 -8.71
N ALA A 2 14.66 2.87 -8.28
CA ALA A 2 15.10 1.78 -9.16
C ALA A 2 14.01 0.78 -9.57
N TRP A 3 12.83 0.82 -8.94
CA TRP A 3 11.78 -0.18 -9.13
C TRP A 3 10.71 0.22 -10.17
N LYS A 4 10.75 1.46 -10.67
CA LYS A 4 9.77 1.97 -11.66
C LYS A 4 9.83 1.23 -13.00
N GLU A 5 11.01 0.74 -13.40
CA GLU A 5 11.22 0.11 -14.72
C GLU A 5 11.15 -1.42 -14.66
N VAL A 6 11.34 -2.03 -13.49
CA VAL A 6 11.45 -3.50 -13.36
C VAL A 6 10.08 -4.17 -13.41
N LEU A 7 9.01 -3.49 -13.02
CA LEU A 7 7.74 -4.16 -12.79
C LEU A 7 6.57 -3.29 -13.28
N GLY A 8 6.05 -3.58 -14.46
CA GLY A 8 4.78 -3.01 -14.95
C GLY A 8 3.55 -3.87 -14.60
N VAL A 9 3.60 -4.70 -13.55
CA VAL A 9 2.70 -5.86 -13.46
C VAL A 9 2.30 -6.20 -12.00
N LEU A 10 1.00 -6.06 -11.72
CA LEU A 10 0.21 -6.66 -10.62
C LEU A 10 0.52 -6.22 -9.17
N PRO A 11 -0.42 -5.52 -8.48
CA PRO A 11 -0.33 -5.09 -7.07
C PRO A 11 -0.09 -6.25 -6.10
N MET A 12 -0.50 -7.45 -6.51
CA MET A 12 -0.42 -8.69 -5.75
C MET A 12 1.00 -8.99 -5.28
N GLY A 13 1.95 -8.99 -6.23
CA GLY A 13 3.29 -9.47 -5.95
C GLY A 13 4.05 -8.53 -5.02
N TRP A 14 3.87 -7.21 -5.18
CA TRP A 14 4.75 -6.28 -4.49
C TRP A 14 4.23 -5.90 -3.12
N LEU A 15 2.92 -5.92 -2.88
CA LEU A 15 2.38 -5.79 -1.53
C LEU A 15 2.89 -6.89 -0.61
N GLU A 16 2.97 -8.12 -1.12
CA GLU A 16 3.54 -9.27 -0.40
C GLU A 16 5.06 -9.15 -0.24
N ILE A 17 5.79 -8.73 -1.29
CA ILE A 17 7.24 -8.46 -1.19
C ILE A 17 7.53 -7.41 -0.11
N MET A 18 6.80 -6.29 -0.08
CA MET A 18 6.98 -5.26 0.94
C MET A 18 6.66 -5.80 2.34
N HIS A 19 5.63 -6.62 2.47
CA HIS A 19 5.27 -7.25 3.74
C HIS A 19 6.40 -8.14 4.27
N VAL A 20 7.03 -8.93 3.40
CA VAL A 20 8.16 -9.81 3.76
C VAL A 20 9.43 -9.00 4.03
N LEU A 21 9.74 -7.98 3.23
CA LEU A 21 10.92 -7.14 3.43
C LEU A 21 10.91 -6.46 4.81
N MET A 22 9.73 -6.07 5.32
CA MET A 22 9.58 -5.49 6.65
C MET A 22 9.83 -6.48 7.80
N ASP A 23 9.88 -7.79 7.54
CA ASP A 23 10.28 -8.82 8.52
C ASP A 23 11.79 -9.11 8.51
N MET A 24 12.55 -8.46 7.62
CA MET A 24 13.99 -8.67 7.46
C MET A 24 14.81 -7.57 8.15
N GLU A 25 16.05 -7.88 8.50
CA GLU A 25 17.03 -6.86 8.92
C GLU A 25 17.54 -6.12 7.69
N LEU A 26 16.83 -5.04 7.32
CA LEU A 26 17.20 -4.17 6.21
C LEU A 26 18.32 -3.21 6.61
N LYS A 27 19.22 -2.92 5.68
CA LYS A 27 20.16 -1.80 5.82
C LYS A 27 19.41 -0.46 5.76
N PRO A 28 19.99 0.64 6.27
CA PRO A 28 19.33 1.94 6.28
C PRO A 28 18.87 2.41 4.89
N ASP A 29 19.67 2.18 3.85
CA ASP A 29 19.35 2.51 2.46
C ASP A 29 18.19 1.68 1.91
N GLU A 30 18.17 0.37 2.20
CA GLU A 30 17.10 -0.54 1.79
C GLU A 30 15.77 -0.20 2.49
N ALA A 31 15.85 0.14 3.79
CA ALA A 31 14.68 0.57 4.57
C ALA A 31 14.08 1.87 4.02
N GLU A 32 14.91 2.83 3.60
CA GLU A 32 14.42 4.07 2.98
C GLU A 32 13.77 3.83 1.62
N ASP A 33 14.27 2.88 0.81
CA ASP A 33 13.62 2.48 -0.44
C ASP A 33 12.24 1.84 -0.19
N VAL A 34 12.11 0.99 0.84
CA VAL A 34 10.82 0.39 1.24
C VAL A 34 9.85 1.48 1.71
N LYS A 35 10.28 2.39 2.59
CA LYS A 35 9.45 3.52 3.03
C LYS A 35 9.04 4.42 1.88
N GLY A 36 9.96 4.73 0.96
CA GLY A 36 9.68 5.54 -0.22
C GLY A 36 8.59 4.92 -1.09
N THR A 37 8.64 3.59 -1.24
CA THR A 37 7.62 2.82 -1.97
C THR A 37 6.26 2.87 -1.26
N LEU A 38 6.21 2.63 0.06
CA LEU A 38 4.98 2.69 0.85
C LEU A 38 4.36 4.10 0.87
N ARG A 39 5.19 5.16 0.91
CA ARG A 39 4.74 6.56 0.81
C ARG A 39 4.16 6.86 -0.57
N HIS A 40 4.76 6.31 -1.63
CA HIS A 40 4.21 6.42 -2.97
C HIS A 40 2.82 5.76 -3.05
N MET A 41 2.65 4.57 -2.49
CA MET A 41 1.36 3.89 -2.43
C MET A 41 0.32 4.71 -1.68
N THR A 42 0.68 5.24 -0.51
CA THR A 42 -0.20 6.11 0.31
C THR A 42 -0.75 7.29 -0.49
N LYS A 43 0.02 7.83 -1.44
CA LYS A 43 -0.40 8.96 -2.29
C LYS A 43 -1.20 8.54 -3.52
N ASN A 44 -1.16 7.27 -3.91
CA ASN A 44 -1.77 6.73 -5.12
C ASN A 44 -3.06 5.95 -4.82
N HIS A 45 -3.99 6.57 -4.08
CA HIS A 45 -5.34 6.04 -3.84
C HIS A 45 -6.37 6.84 -4.64
N PHE A 46 -7.51 6.22 -4.95
CA PHE A 46 -8.67 6.90 -5.51
C PHE A 46 -9.28 7.87 -4.49
N PRO A 47 -10.05 8.87 -4.93
CA PRO A 47 -10.79 9.75 -4.02
C PRO A 47 -11.73 9.02 -3.04
N SER A 48 -12.10 7.77 -3.33
CA SER A 48 -12.86 6.90 -2.42
C SER A 48 -12.06 6.35 -1.23
N GLY A 49 -10.73 6.43 -1.27
CA GLY A 49 -9.82 5.76 -0.35
C GLY A 49 -9.41 4.35 -0.79
N ASN A 50 -9.93 3.83 -1.90
CA ASN A 50 -9.50 2.54 -2.45
C ASN A 50 -8.23 2.66 -3.32
N TYR A 51 -7.61 1.53 -3.67
CA TYR A 51 -6.36 1.51 -4.42
C TYR A 51 -6.53 0.90 -5.82
N PRO A 52 -5.90 1.50 -6.84
CA PRO A 52 -5.97 0.99 -8.20
C PRO A 52 -5.27 -0.35 -8.35
N PHE A 53 -5.80 -1.19 -9.22
CA PHE A 53 -5.15 -2.45 -9.60
C PHE A 53 -3.89 -2.24 -10.45
N SER A 54 -3.73 -1.09 -11.10
CA SER A 54 -2.51 -0.75 -11.82
C SER A 54 -2.43 0.76 -11.94
N GLU A 55 -1.24 1.31 -12.12
CA GLU A 55 -1.12 2.75 -12.42
C GLU A 55 -1.97 3.11 -13.65
N GLY A 56 -2.71 4.21 -13.56
CA GLY A 56 -3.63 4.67 -14.60
C GLY A 56 -4.95 3.87 -14.69
N SER A 57 -5.21 2.93 -13.79
CA SER A 57 -6.54 2.29 -13.71
C SER A 57 -7.58 3.31 -13.26
N GLU A 58 -8.65 3.47 -14.04
CA GLU A 58 -9.79 4.32 -13.68
C GLU A 58 -10.90 3.54 -12.95
N SER A 59 -10.75 2.22 -12.81
CA SER A 59 -11.76 1.35 -12.23
C SER A 59 -11.60 1.23 -10.72
N ASP A 60 -12.41 2.00 -10.00
CA ASP A 60 -12.50 1.96 -8.54
C ASP A 60 -13.63 1.02 -8.07
N GLN A 61 -13.53 -0.26 -8.39
CA GLN A 61 -14.56 -1.26 -8.03
C GLN A 61 -14.02 -2.45 -7.23
N LEU A 62 -12.70 -2.60 -7.19
CA LEU A 62 -12.04 -3.77 -6.68
C LEU A 62 -11.66 -3.57 -5.20
N VAL A 63 -12.36 -4.26 -4.29
CA VAL A 63 -12.15 -4.20 -2.84
C VAL A 63 -12.00 -5.63 -2.30
N HIS A 64 -10.93 -6.31 -2.70
CA HIS A 64 -10.66 -7.68 -2.29
C HIS A 64 -9.35 -7.77 -1.48
N TRP A 65 -9.11 -8.93 -0.88
CA TRP A 65 -7.86 -9.21 -0.16
C TRP A 65 -6.62 -8.99 -1.03
N CYS A 66 -6.72 -9.39 -2.28
CA CYS A 66 -5.62 -9.39 -3.21
C CYS A 66 -5.42 -7.99 -3.85
N HIS A 67 -6.50 -7.26 -4.12
CA HIS A 67 -6.44 -5.91 -4.73
C HIS A 67 -7.38 -4.93 -4.05
N GLY A 68 -6.93 -3.68 -3.95
CA GLY A 68 -7.69 -2.61 -3.30
C GLY A 68 -7.34 -2.44 -1.82
N ALA A 69 -8.14 -1.64 -1.13
CA ALA A 69 -7.89 -1.20 0.23
C ALA A 69 -7.59 -2.31 1.24
N PRO A 70 -8.28 -3.47 1.27
CA PRO A 70 -8.01 -4.50 2.26
C PRO A 70 -6.57 -5.03 2.23
N GLY A 71 -6.04 -5.31 1.03
CA GLY A 71 -4.66 -5.78 0.85
C GLY A 71 -3.63 -4.71 1.20
N VAL A 72 -3.87 -3.46 0.78
CA VAL A 72 -2.95 -2.34 1.03
C VAL A 72 -2.93 -1.96 2.51
N THR A 73 -4.09 -1.90 3.17
CA THR A 73 -4.20 -1.57 4.60
C THR A 73 -3.39 -2.55 5.45
N ARG A 74 -3.40 -3.85 5.13
CA ARG A 74 -2.60 -4.85 5.85
C ARG A 74 -1.10 -4.54 5.77
N THR A 75 -0.61 -4.16 4.60
CA THR A 75 0.80 -3.79 4.41
C THR A 75 1.12 -2.46 5.11
N LEU A 76 0.21 -1.49 5.11
CA LEU A 76 0.39 -0.23 5.86
C LEU A 76 0.40 -0.44 7.38
N VAL A 77 -0.44 -1.32 7.92
CA VAL A 77 -0.43 -1.69 9.35
C VAL A 77 0.91 -2.32 9.73
N LYS A 78 1.47 -3.19 8.88
CA LYS A 78 2.80 -3.77 9.07
C LYS A 78 3.88 -2.69 9.06
N ALA A 79 3.77 -1.71 8.17
CA ALA A 79 4.69 -0.57 8.10
C ALA A 79 4.66 0.31 9.35
N VAL A 80 3.48 0.53 9.95
CA VAL A 80 3.35 1.22 11.25
C VAL A 80 4.10 0.45 12.34
N GLN A 81 4.00 -0.88 12.36
CA GLN A 81 4.69 -1.70 13.34
C GLN A 81 6.21 -1.72 13.13
N GLY A 82 6.67 -1.83 11.89
CA GLY A 82 8.09 -1.95 11.55
C GLY A 82 8.85 -0.62 11.57
N PHE A 83 8.20 0.49 11.18
CA PHE A 83 8.85 1.79 11.04
C PHE A 83 8.37 2.86 12.02
N GLY A 84 7.21 2.67 12.68
CA GLY A 84 6.68 3.63 13.65
C GLY A 84 6.24 4.97 13.07
N ASP A 85 6.05 5.05 11.75
CA ASP A 85 5.78 6.30 11.04
C ASP A 85 4.28 6.65 11.03
N GLU A 86 3.92 7.84 11.54
CA GLU A 86 2.53 8.30 11.64
C GLU A 86 1.84 8.42 10.27
N GLU A 87 2.61 8.62 9.19
CA GLU A 87 2.06 8.73 7.84
C GLU A 87 1.33 7.44 7.42
N PHE A 88 1.85 6.28 7.81
CA PHE A 88 1.24 4.97 7.54
C PHE A 88 0.05 4.70 8.47
N SER A 89 0.05 5.28 9.67
CA SER A 89 -1.02 5.14 10.66
C SER A 89 -2.29 5.87 10.22
N ALA A 90 -2.17 7.14 9.83
CA ALA A 90 -3.30 7.95 9.38
C ALA A 90 -3.98 7.38 8.11
N THR A 91 -3.19 6.74 7.24
CA THR A 91 -3.68 6.14 6.00
C THR A 91 -4.35 4.79 6.23
N SER A 92 -3.78 3.94 7.09
CA SER A 92 -4.39 2.64 7.44
C SER A 92 -5.71 2.77 8.20
N CYS A 93 -5.90 3.84 8.99
CA CYS A 93 -7.16 4.16 9.66
C CYS A 93 -8.31 4.52 8.67
N GLY A 94 -7.98 4.97 7.45
CA GLY A 94 -8.96 5.67 6.60
C GLY A 94 -9.34 7.06 7.12
N CYS A 95 -8.60 7.58 8.10
CA CYS A 95 -8.81 8.88 8.73
C CYS A 95 -8.64 10.06 7.73
N ARG A 96 -7.98 9.85 6.58
CA ARG A 96 -7.94 10.79 5.44
C ARG A 96 -9.08 10.52 4.46
N GLY A 97 -10.29 10.97 4.82
CA GLY A 97 -11.38 11.30 3.88
C GLY A 97 -11.82 10.23 2.88
N GLY A 98 -12.60 9.24 3.34
CA GLY A 98 -13.34 8.33 2.46
C GLY A 98 -13.92 7.17 3.24
N GLY A 99 -15.23 7.22 3.52
CA GLY A 99 -15.92 6.17 4.26
C GLY A 99 -15.82 4.84 3.51
N MET A 100 -15.21 3.85 4.16
CA MET A 100 -15.06 2.49 3.66
C MET A 100 -16.39 1.74 3.78
N GLU A 101 -17.37 2.09 2.95
CA GLU A 101 -18.66 1.39 2.83
C GLU A 101 -18.74 0.68 1.49
N LYS A 102 -18.21 -0.55 1.38
CA LYS A 102 -18.79 -1.67 0.61
C LYS A 102 -18.22 -2.98 1.14
N GLY A 103 -18.69 -3.38 2.31
CA GLY A 103 -18.72 -4.79 2.70
C GLY A 103 -20.11 -5.32 2.39
N SER A 104 -20.21 -6.26 1.46
CA SER A 104 -21.34 -7.20 1.41
C SER A 104 -20.74 -8.61 1.21
N PRO A 105 -21.38 -9.62 1.79
CA PRO A 105 -20.75 -10.78 2.46
C PRO A 105 -19.93 -11.70 1.56
#